data_AF-A0A1P8FJW4-F1
#
_entry.id   AF-A0A1P8FJW4-F1
#
_cell.length_a   1.000
_cell.length_b   1.000
_cell.length_c   1.000
_cell.angle_alpha   90.00
_cell.angle_beta   90.00
_cell.angle_gamma   90.00
#
_symmetry.space_group_name_H-M   'P 1'
#
loop_
_entity.id
_entity.type
_entity.pdbx_description
1 polymer ?
#
loop_
_entity_poly.entity_id
_entity_poly.type
_entity_poly.pdbx_seq_one_letter_code
_entity_poly.pdbx_strand_id
1 'polypeptide(L)'
;MDQPITVRLATPFDAEGIALESMAEIEHDLQWEWSPQRVLQAIDDPDTNVVVAVDDGSMLGFGIMLYKDEVAHLLLFAVRADARRRGVGTSLLRWLEEVAGVAGVSTFRVEARQDNLPALAFYRSHGYSEVELVRSMYQDSVDGVRLQKTSRLGTGANLQTIDRSGKLVSVGTLVRVLNVPMELLAQLSSDEAARVKSMKGAVLSVCEVDQSGSAWVEKWWNVGEGDPLSHAIALTPLEMEVVAKGNRGT
;
A
#
# COMPACT_ATOMS: atom_id res chain seq x y z
N MET A 1 -3.10 -24.92 5.91
CA MET A 1 -2.33 -24.37 4.78
C MET A 1 -3.08 -23.14 4.35
N ASP A 2 -2.55 -21.94 4.61
CA ASP A 2 -3.15 -20.69 4.13
C ASP A 2 -2.94 -20.64 2.61
N GLN A 3 -4.03 -20.65 1.84
CA GLN A 3 -3.94 -20.26 0.43
C GLN A 3 -3.72 -18.75 0.33
N PRO A 4 -2.95 -18.28 -0.66
CA PRO A 4 -2.75 -16.85 -0.85
C PRO A 4 -4.05 -16.17 -1.30
N ILE A 5 -4.39 -15.05 -0.65
CA ILE A 5 -5.47 -14.15 -1.09
C ILE A 5 -5.22 -13.75 -2.54
N THR A 6 -6.20 -13.98 -3.41
CA THR A 6 -6.09 -13.61 -4.83
C THR A 6 -6.77 -12.27 -5.07
N VAL A 7 -6.02 -11.28 -5.58
CA VAL A 7 -6.58 -10.00 -6.03
C VAL A 7 -6.71 -10.01 -7.55
N ARG A 8 -7.87 -9.60 -8.06
CA ARG A 8 -8.15 -9.50 -9.50
C ARG A 8 -9.05 -8.32 -9.81
N LEU A 9 -9.06 -7.92 -11.08
CA LEU A 9 -10.09 -7.03 -11.60
C LEU A 9 -11.48 -7.64 -11.39
N ALA A 10 -12.43 -6.78 -11.05
CA ALA A 10 -13.84 -7.12 -10.97
C ALA A 10 -14.42 -7.35 -12.37
N THR A 11 -15.40 -8.22 -12.43
CA THR A 11 -16.22 -8.48 -13.60
C THR A 11 -17.65 -8.02 -13.32
N PRO A 12 -18.53 -7.91 -14.33
CA PRO A 12 -19.94 -7.58 -14.08
C PRO A 12 -20.64 -8.50 -13.06
N PHE A 13 -20.17 -9.74 -12.88
CA PHE A 13 -20.70 -10.67 -11.87
C PHE A 13 -20.38 -10.26 -10.43
N ASP A 14 -19.34 -9.45 -10.21
CA ASP A 14 -18.95 -9.01 -8.88
C ASP A 14 -19.77 -7.79 -8.41
N ALA A 15 -20.48 -7.12 -9.31
CA ALA A 15 -21.10 -5.82 -9.03
C ALA A 15 -22.16 -5.87 -7.93
N GLU A 16 -23.00 -6.91 -7.90
CA GLU A 16 -24.00 -7.09 -6.85
C GLU A 16 -23.33 -7.34 -5.49
N GLY A 17 -22.30 -8.19 -5.47
CA GLY A 17 -21.53 -8.46 -4.25
C GLY A 17 -20.86 -7.21 -3.70
N ILE A 18 -20.17 -6.44 -4.55
CA ILE A 18 -19.52 -5.18 -4.16
C ILE A 18 -20.54 -4.19 -3.59
N ALA A 19 -21.71 -4.05 -4.23
CA ALA A 19 -22.75 -3.12 -3.80
C ALA A 19 -23.33 -3.52 -2.43
N LEU A 20 -23.56 -4.81 -2.20
CA LEU A 20 -24.03 -5.34 -0.90
C LEU A 20 -22.98 -5.15 0.20
N GLU A 21 -21.71 -5.43 -0.08
CA GLU A 21 -20.62 -5.22 0.86
C GLU A 21 -20.39 -3.73 1.16
N SER A 22 -20.57 -2.84 0.17
CA SER A 22 -20.52 -1.38 0.38
C SER A 22 -21.58 -0.93 1.38
N MET A 23 -22.82 -1.40 1.18
CA MET A 23 -23.93 -1.12 2.08
C MET A 23 -23.65 -1.62 3.50
N ALA A 24 -23.12 -2.84 3.63
CA ALA A 24 -22.86 -3.46 4.93
C ALA A 24 -21.67 -2.82 5.67
N GLU A 25 -20.57 -2.55 4.97
CA GLU A 25 -19.29 -2.21 5.60
C GLU A 25 -19.01 -0.70 5.65
N ILE A 26 -19.69 0.10 4.81
CA ILE A 26 -19.41 1.54 4.65
C ILE A 26 -20.66 2.38 4.90
N GLU A 27 -21.78 2.03 4.27
CA GLU A 27 -22.97 2.88 4.17
C GLU A 27 -24.10 2.49 5.14
N HIS A 28 -23.81 1.71 6.19
CA HIS A 28 -24.82 1.23 7.15
C HIS A 28 -25.60 2.35 7.86
N ASP A 29 -24.96 3.50 8.08
CA ASP A 29 -25.56 4.71 8.67
C ASP A 29 -25.68 5.86 7.65
N LEU A 30 -25.57 5.56 6.35
CA LEU A 30 -25.62 6.53 5.26
C LEU A 30 -26.74 6.14 4.28
N GLN A 31 -27.04 7.02 3.34
CA GLN A 31 -27.82 6.61 2.17
C GLN A 31 -26.94 5.74 1.29
N TRP A 32 -27.50 4.63 0.81
CA TRP A 32 -26.80 3.74 -0.09
C TRP A 32 -26.66 4.37 -1.48
N GLU A 33 -25.42 4.73 -1.84
CA GLU A 33 -25.11 5.40 -3.10
C GLU A 33 -24.45 4.47 -4.12
N TRP A 34 -23.77 3.42 -3.67
CA TRP A 34 -23.08 2.44 -4.51
C TRP A 34 -23.98 1.25 -4.83
N SER A 35 -25.04 1.52 -5.60
CA SER A 35 -25.93 0.49 -6.15
C SER A 35 -25.20 -0.46 -7.12
N PRO A 36 -25.73 -1.66 -7.39
CA PRO A 36 -25.14 -2.57 -8.39
C PRO A 36 -24.95 -1.91 -9.76
N GLN A 37 -25.89 -1.04 -10.17
CA GLN A 37 -25.80 -0.29 -11.43
C GLN A 37 -24.64 0.71 -11.43
N ARG A 38 -24.41 1.41 -10.31
CA ARG A 38 -23.28 2.35 -10.19
C ARG A 38 -21.94 1.60 -10.17
N VAL A 39 -21.88 0.44 -9.52
CA VAL A 39 -20.69 -0.42 -9.57
C VAL A 39 -20.45 -0.93 -10.99
N LEU A 40 -21.48 -1.36 -11.72
CA LEU A 40 -21.35 -1.74 -13.13
C LEU A 40 -20.82 -0.59 -14.01
N GLN A 41 -21.31 0.63 -13.78
CA GLN A 41 -20.79 1.81 -14.47
C GLN A 41 -19.31 2.02 -14.17
N ALA A 42 -18.89 1.88 -12.90
CA ALA A 42 -17.49 1.97 -12.52
C ALA A 42 -16.62 0.85 -13.12
N ILE A 43 -17.17 -0.34 -13.32
CA ILE A 43 -16.47 -1.46 -14.00
C ILE A 43 -16.28 -1.17 -15.50
N ASP A 44 -17.25 -0.52 -16.15
CA ASP A 44 -17.23 -0.21 -17.58
C ASP A 44 -16.48 1.10 -17.91
N ASP A 45 -16.20 1.92 -16.89
CA ASP A 45 -15.52 3.21 -17.04
C ASP A 45 -14.02 3.01 -17.31
N PRO A 46 -13.49 3.49 -18.46
CA PRO A 46 -12.07 3.34 -18.81
C PRO A 46 -11.11 4.07 -17.86
N ASP A 47 -11.61 5.06 -17.10
CA ASP A 47 -10.83 5.81 -16.13
C ASP A 47 -10.94 5.22 -14.72
N THR A 48 -11.51 4.02 -14.56
CA THR A 48 -11.69 3.37 -13.26
C THR A 48 -11.10 1.96 -13.24
N ASN A 49 -10.43 1.62 -12.15
CA ASN A 49 -10.10 0.24 -11.80
C ASN A 49 -10.97 -0.22 -10.63
N VAL A 50 -11.71 -1.30 -10.84
CA VAL A 50 -12.49 -1.99 -9.81
C VAL A 50 -11.84 -3.34 -9.55
N VAL A 51 -11.51 -3.63 -8.29
CA VAL A 51 -10.86 -4.88 -7.89
C VAL A 51 -11.57 -5.56 -6.74
N VAL A 52 -11.41 -6.88 -6.70
CA VAL A 52 -11.88 -7.74 -5.62
C VAL A 52 -10.75 -8.62 -5.11
N ALA A 53 -10.76 -8.89 -3.82
CA ALA A 53 -9.96 -9.92 -3.18
C ALA A 53 -10.85 -11.14 -2.95
N VAL A 54 -10.40 -12.31 -3.38
CA VAL A 54 -11.16 -13.56 -3.29
C VAL A 54 -10.35 -14.65 -2.62
N ASP A 55 -11.05 -15.50 -1.86
CA ASP A 55 -10.54 -16.72 -1.20
C ASP A 55 -11.62 -17.80 -1.34
N ASP A 56 -11.26 -18.94 -1.94
CA ASP A 56 -12.16 -20.05 -2.28
C ASP A 56 -13.48 -19.62 -2.95
N GLY A 57 -13.40 -18.64 -3.86
CA GLY A 57 -14.57 -18.08 -4.57
C GLY A 57 -15.42 -17.09 -3.76
N SER A 58 -15.13 -16.92 -2.46
CA SER A 58 -15.77 -15.89 -1.62
C SER A 58 -15.03 -14.56 -1.77
N MET A 59 -15.76 -13.49 -2.06
CA MET A 59 -15.21 -12.13 -2.00
C MET A 59 -14.95 -11.75 -0.54
N LEU A 60 -13.72 -11.31 -0.26
CA LEU A 60 -13.25 -10.87 1.05
C LEU A 60 -13.22 -9.34 1.19
N GLY A 61 -13.18 -8.63 0.08
CA GLY A 61 -13.10 -7.18 0.03
C GLY A 61 -12.96 -6.67 -1.40
N PHE A 62 -13.04 -5.37 -1.57
CA PHE A 62 -13.00 -4.74 -2.87
C PHE A 62 -12.40 -3.33 -2.78
N GLY A 63 -12.05 -2.76 -3.93
CA GLY A 63 -11.65 -1.36 -4.08
C GLY A 63 -12.04 -0.80 -5.43
N ILE A 64 -12.44 0.46 -5.47
CA ILE A 64 -12.78 1.23 -6.68
C ILE A 64 -11.90 2.46 -6.70
N MET A 65 -11.04 2.58 -7.72
CA MET A 65 -10.15 3.72 -7.89
C MET A 65 -10.39 4.41 -9.23
N LEU A 66 -10.68 5.71 -9.17
CA LEU A 66 -10.86 6.59 -10.31
C LEU A 66 -9.54 7.33 -10.60
N TYR A 67 -9.13 7.37 -11.85
CA TYR A 67 -8.00 8.14 -12.32
C TYR A 67 -8.50 9.47 -12.86
N LYS A 68 -8.06 10.58 -12.24
CA LYS A 68 -8.44 11.91 -12.70
C LYS A 68 -7.29 12.88 -12.53
N ASP A 69 -6.92 13.54 -13.63
CA ASP A 69 -5.76 14.42 -13.72
C ASP A 69 -4.49 13.67 -13.27
N GLU A 70 -3.76 14.19 -12.29
CA GLU A 70 -2.53 13.61 -11.73
C GLU A 70 -2.79 12.81 -10.43
N VAL A 71 -4.05 12.43 -10.16
CA VAL A 71 -4.46 11.78 -8.91
C VAL A 71 -5.27 10.51 -9.17
N ALA A 72 -4.93 9.45 -8.46
CA ALA A 72 -5.73 8.24 -8.36
C ALA A 72 -6.53 8.31 -7.06
N HIS A 73 -7.84 8.46 -7.21
CA HIS A 73 -8.80 8.66 -6.12
C HIS A 73 -9.47 7.34 -5.76
N LEU A 74 -9.17 6.82 -4.57
CA LEU A 74 -9.84 5.67 -4.00
C LEU A 74 -11.25 6.06 -3.56
N LEU A 75 -12.23 5.78 -4.43
CA LEU A 75 -13.63 6.19 -4.26
C LEU A 75 -14.37 5.33 -3.23
N LEU A 76 -14.08 4.03 -3.22
CA LEU A 76 -14.76 3.06 -2.37
C LEU A 76 -13.83 1.90 -2.04
N PHE A 77 -13.75 1.53 -0.77
CA PHE A 77 -12.82 0.52 -0.31
C PHE A 77 -13.30 -0.13 0.98
N ALA A 78 -13.48 -1.45 0.96
CA ALA A 78 -13.85 -2.20 2.15
C ALA A 78 -13.25 -3.61 2.14
N VAL A 79 -13.08 -4.12 3.36
CA VAL A 79 -12.79 -5.51 3.65
C VAL A 79 -13.86 -5.99 4.61
N ARG A 80 -14.46 -7.15 4.29
CA ARG A 80 -15.44 -7.81 5.14
C ARG A 80 -14.94 -7.93 6.57
N ALA A 81 -15.81 -7.72 7.55
CA ALA A 81 -15.45 -7.74 8.95
C ALA A 81 -14.69 -9.01 9.39
N ASP A 82 -15.11 -10.19 8.89
CA ASP A 82 -14.51 -11.49 9.16
C ASP A 82 -13.19 -11.78 8.41
N ALA A 83 -12.83 -10.93 7.44
CA ALA A 83 -11.62 -11.03 6.65
C ALA A 83 -10.55 -9.98 7.02
N ARG A 84 -10.84 -9.09 7.98
CA ARG A 84 -9.91 -8.05 8.44
C ARG A 84 -8.71 -8.63 9.17
N ARG A 85 -7.63 -7.85 9.24
CA ARG A 85 -6.35 -8.21 9.89
C ARG A 85 -5.67 -9.48 9.34
N ARG A 86 -6.10 -9.95 8.16
CA ARG A 86 -5.48 -11.05 7.39
C ARG A 86 -4.63 -10.57 6.21
N GLY A 87 -4.38 -9.27 6.10
CA GLY A 87 -3.63 -8.66 4.99
C GLY A 87 -4.45 -8.33 3.74
N VAL A 88 -5.75 -8.66 3.68
CA VAL A 88 -6.63 -8.43 2.52
C VAL A 88 -6.61 -6.96 2.06
N GLY A 89 -6.81 -6.02 2.99
CA GLY A 89 -6.80 -4.59 2.66
C GLY A 89 -5.46 -4.13 2.11
N THR A 90 -4.35 -4.60 2.69
CA THR A 90 -3.00 -4.29 2.20
C THR A 90 -2.80 -4.83 0.78
N SER A 91 -3.26 -6.05 0.49
CA SER A 91 -3.18 -6.62 -0.86
C SER A 91 -3.98 -5.82 -1.89
N LEU A 92 -5.21 -5.42 -1.55
CA LEU A 92 -6.05 -4.59 -2.43
C LEU A 92 -5.42 -3.22 -2.69
N LEU A 93 -5.01 -2.52 -1.62
CA LEU A 93 -4.45 -1.18 -1.72
C LEU A 93 -3.15 -1.17 -2.53
N ARG A 94 -2.25 -2.13 -2.28
CA ARG A 94 -0.99 -2.24 -3.04
C ARG A 94 -1.23 -2.51 -4.52
N TRP A 95 -2.14 -3.42 -4.84
CA TRP A 95 -2.50 -3.70 -6.24
C TRP A 95 -2.96 -2.43 -6.95
N LEU A 96 -3.84 -1.67 -6.30
CA LEU A 96 -4.38 -0.42 -6.82
C LEU A 96 -3.30 0.66 -7.01
N GLU A 97 -2.43 0.85 -6.02
CA GLU A 97 -1.29 1.78 -6.10
C GLU A 97 -0.28 1.37 -7.20
N GLU A 98 0.00 0.08 -7.35
CA GLU A 98 0.91 -0.45 -8.38
C GLU A 98 0.38 -0.17 -9.78
N VAL A 99 -0.90 -0.46 -10.04
CA VAL A 99 -1.52 -0.19 -11.36
C VAL A 99 -1.56 1.30 -11.66
N ALA A 100 -1.82 2.12 -10.64
CA ALA A 100 -1.74 3.57 -10.78
C ALA A 100 -0.33 4.07 -11.13
N GLY A 101 0.71 3.50 -10.51
CA GLY A 101 2.10 3.79 -10.85
C GLY A 101 2.48 3.39 -12.28
N VAL A 102 1.93 2.27 -12.79
CA VAL A 102 2.06 1.87 -14.20
C VAL A 102 1.39 2.88 -15.14
N ALA A 103 0.25 3.45 -14.73
CA ALA A 103 -0.43 4.53 -15.46
C ALA A 103 0.27 5.90 -15.34
N GLY A 104 1.39 5.99 -14.61
CA GLY A 104 2.15 7.23 -14.42
C GLY A 104 1.63 8.12 -13.29
N VAL A 105 0.61 7.68 -12.56
CA VAL A 105 0.01 8.43 -11.45
C VAL A 105 0.71 8.07 -10.16
N SER A 106 1.31 9.07 -9.51
CA SER A 106 2.07 8.86 -8.27
C SER A 106 1.41 9.46 -7.03
N THR A 107 0.24 10.10 -7.17
CA THR A 107 -0.52 10.66 -6.06
C THR A 107 -1.82 9.89 -5.86
N PHE A 108 -1.99 9.32 -4.67
CA PHE A 108 -3.18 8.59 -4.26
C PHE A 108 -3.94 9.40 -3.24
N ARG A 109 -5.27 9.48 -3.39
CA ARG A 109 -6.14 10.21 -2.46
C ARG A 109 -7.30 9.34 -1.99
N VAL A 110 -7.67 9.53 -0.74
CA VAL A 110 -8.86 8.90 -0.15
C VAL A 110 -9.48 9.86 0.85
N GLU A 111 -10.80 9.79 1.02
CA GLU A 111 -11.50 10.38 2.13
C GLU A 111 -12.03 9.27 3.04
N ALA A 112 -11.85 9.44 4.34
CA ALA A 112 -12.42 8.55 5.36
C ALA A 112 -13.22 9.40 6.36
N ARG A 113 -14.23 8.81 7.00
CA ARG A 113 -14.91 9.50 8.11
C ARG A 113 -13.92 9.77 9.24
N GLN A 114 -14.02 10.95 9.86
CA GLN A 114 -13.14 11.35 10.97
C GLN A 114 -13.24 10.38 12.17
N ASP A 115 -14.40 9.79 12.39
CA ASP A 115 -14.65 8.82 13.47
C ASP A 115 -14.22 7.37 13.12
N ASN A 116 -13.83 7.10 11.87
CA ASN A 116 -13.35 5.78 11.44
C ASN A 116 -11.85 5.62 11.74
N LEU A 117 -11.51 5.58 13.03
CA LEU A 117 -10.13 5.41 13.50
C LEU A 117 -9.41 4.20 12.90
N PRO A 118 -10.05 3.02 12.71
CA PRO A 118 -9.41 1.88 12.05
C PRO A 118 -8.97 2.18 10.60
N ALA A 119 -9.81 2.85 9.81
CA ALA A 119 -9.46 3.23 8.43
C ALA A 119 -8.34 4.28 8.41
N LEU A 120 -8.41 5.29 9.28
CA LEU A 120 -7.34 6.30 9.39
C LEU A 120 -6.01 5.67 9.78
N ALA A 121 -5.99 4.76 10.75
CA ALA A 121 -4.79 4.03 11.16
C ALA A 121 -4.25 3.15 10.01
N PHE A 122 -5.14 2.49 9.27
CA PHE A 122 -4.78 1.70 8.09
C PHE A 122 -4.12 2.55 7.00
N TYR A 123 -4.70 3.68 6.61
CA TYR A 123 -4.10 4.54 5.58
C TYR A 123 -2.77 5.15 6.04
N ARG A 124 -2.69 5.61 7.30
CA ARG A 124 -1.44 6.13 7.88
C ARG A 124 -0.33 5.08 7.87
N SER A 125 -0.62 3.82 8.19
CA SER A 125 0.39 2.74 8.14
C SER A 125 0.84 2.39 6.71
N HIS A 126 0.09 2.79 5.69
CA HIS A 126 0.45 2.63 4.27
C HIS A 126 1.10 3.91 3.68
N GLY A 127 1.41 4.90 4.51
CA GLY A 127 2.15 6.11 4.12
C GLY A 127 1.27 7.27 3.67
N TYR A 128 -0.03 7.25 3.94
CA TYR A 128 -0.91 8.39 3.70
C TYR A 128 -0.81 9.39 4.86
N SER A 129 -0.79 10.68 4.54
CA SER A 129 -0.90 11.77 5.51
C SER A 129 -2.19 12.54 5.31
N GLU A 130 -2.75 13.08 6.38
CA GLU A 130 -3.91 13.98 6.31
C GLU A 130 -3.52 15.29 5.65
N VAL A 131 -4.33 15.73 4.69
CA VAL A 131 -4.10 16.98 3.95
C VAL A 131 -5.23 17.98 4.15
N GLU A 132 -6.44 17.51 4.50
CA GLU A 132 -7.60 18.36 4.66
C GLU A 132 -8.68 17.72 5.55
N LEU A 133 -9.33 18.55 6.37
CA LEU A 133 -10.59 18.20 7.03
C LEU A 133 -11.75 18.73 6.17
N VAL A 134 -12.54 17.82 5.62
CA VAL A 134 -13.67 18.11 4.74
C VAL A 134 -14.94 18.15 5.57
N ARG A 135 -15.37 19.36 5.94
CA ARG A 135 -16.51 19.53 6.85
C ARG A 135 -17.82 19.02 6.27
N SER A 136 -18.61 18.36 7.11
CA SER A 136 -19.96 17.88 6.77
C SER A 136 -20.02 17.02 5.49
N MET A 137 -18.93 16.30 5.19
CA MET A 137 -18.84 15.47 3.99
C MET A 137 -19.88 14.33 3.99
N TYR A 138 -20.17 13.76 5.16
CA TYR A 138 -21.08 12.63 5.29
C TYR A 138 -22.38 13.07 5.99
N GLN A 139 -23.40 13.36 5.17
CA GLN A 139 -24.81 13.59 5.56
C GLN A 139 -24.98 14.43 6.84
N ASP A 140 -24.31 15.59 6.86
CA ASP A 140 -24.48 16.68 7.83
C ASP A 140 -24.08 16.40 9.29
N SER A 141 -23.41 15.29 9.61
CA SER A 141 -22.99 15.02 11.01
C SER A 141 -21.55 14.54 11.21
N VAL A 142 -20.88 14.08 10.16
CA VAL A 142 -19.50 13.57 10.28
C VAL A 142 -18.60 14.21 9.24
N ASP A 143 -17.53 14.85 9.74
CA ASP A 143 -16.48 15.40 8.88
C ASP A 143 -15.71 14.26 8.20
N GLY A 144 -15.30 14.51 6.96
CA GLY A 144 -14.34 13.67 6.26
C GLY A 144 -12.92 14.12 6.56
N VAL A 145 -11.99 13.18 6.61
CA VAL A 145 -10.56 13.43 6.59
C VAL A 145 -10.04 12.99 5.23
N ARG A 146 -9.50 13.94 4.47
CA ARG A 146 -8.81 13.66 3.21
C ARG A 146 -7.37 13.29 3.52
N LEU A 147 -6.98 12.10 3.10
CA LEU A 147 -5.61 11.62 3.19
C LEU A 147 -5.01 11.50 1.79
N GLN A 148 -3.72 11.76 1.70
CA GLN A 148 -2.97 11.68 0.46
C GLN A 148 -1.65 10.97 0.70
N LYS A 149 -1.25 10.14 -0.27
CA LYS A 149 0.09 9.59 -0.39
C LYS A 149 0.63 9.99 -1.74
N THR A 150 1.74 10.70 -1.76
CA THR A 150 2.50 10.91 -2.99
C THR A 150 3.67 9.96 -2.96
N SER A 151 3.58 8.93 -3.79
CA SER A 151 4.72 8.09 -4.07
C SER A 151 5.73 8.88 -4.89
N ARG A 152 7.01 8.73 -4.55
CA ARG A 152 8.11 9.18 -5.41
C ARG A 152 8.30 8.25 -6.63
N LEU A 153 7.50 7.17 -6.68
CA LEU A 153 7.33 6.28 -7.81
C LEU A 153 6.54 6.98 -8.92
N GLY A 154 7.20 7.86 -9.64
CA GLY A 154 6.85 8.01 -11.05
C GLY A 154 7.35 6.77 -11.80
N THR A 155 6.54 6.28 -12.73
CA THR A 155 6.80 5.18 -13.68
C THR A 155 6.97 3.79 -13.08
N GLY A 156 6.03 2.91 -13.43
CA GLY A 156 6.18 1.44 -13.52
C GLY A 156 7.24 0.98 -14.53
N ALA A 157 8.39 1.65 -14.57
CA ALA A 157 9.59 1.03 -15.06
C ALA A 157 10.00 -0.01 -14.01
N ASN A 158 10.38 -1.20 -14.47
CA ASN A 158 11.03 -2.20 -13.63
C ASN A 158 12.42 -1.65 -13.29
N LEU A 159 12.45 -0.63 -12.42
CA LEU A 159 13.64 0.15 -12.14
C LEU A 159 14.66 -0.76 -11.49
N GLN A 160 15.87 -0.70 -12.04
CA GLN A 160 16.99 -1.49 -11.62
C GLN A 160 18.12 -0.53 -11.29
N THR A 161 18.90 -0.93 -10.31
CA THR A 161 20.15 -0.27 -9.96
C THR A 161 21.23 -1.32 -9.87
N ILE A 162 22.39 -0.95 -9.37
CA ILE A 162 23.51 -1.86 -9.14
C ILE A 162 23.96 -1.78 -7.70
N ASP A 163 24.54 -2.86 -7.18
CA ASP A 163 25.27 -2.84 -5.93
C ASP A 163 26.68 -2.25 -6.11
N ARG A 164 27.46 -2.18 -5.02
CA ARG A 164 28.82 -1.63 -5.03
C ARG A 164 29.79 -2.34 -5.98
N SER A 165 29.45 -3.57 -6.40
CA SER A 165 30.24 -4.42 -7.28
C SER A 165 29.72 -4.42 -8.73
N GLY A 166 28.68 -3.65 -9.03
CA GLY A 166 28.06 -3.58 -10.34
C GLY A 166 27.01 -4.68 -10.61
N LYS A 167 26.63 -5.47 -9.60
CA LYS A 167 25.58 -6.49 -9.77
C LYS A 167 24.21 -5.84 -9.79
N LEU A 168 23.36 -6.31 -10.69
CA LEU A 168 22.00 -5.81 -10.83
C LEU A 168 21.19 -6.03 -9.55
N VAL A 169 20.45 -4.99 -9.17
CA VAL A 169 19.53 -4.96 -8.04
C VAL A 169 18.16 -4.53 -8.55
N SER A 170 17.14 -5.33 -8.27
CA SER A 170 15.73 -5.05 -8.56
C SER A 170 14.90 -5.34 -7.32
N VAL A 171 13.60 -5.04 -7.37
CA VAL A 171 12.63 -5.52 -6.37
C VAL A 171 12.78 -7.03 -6.19
N GLY A 172 12.80 -7.49 -4.94
CA GLY A 172 13.00 -8.89 -4.55
C GLY A 172 14.46 -9.34 -4.45
N THR A 173 15.44 -8.55 -4.91
CA THR A 173 16.87 -8.86 -4.71
C THR A 173 17.21 -8.80 -3.22
N LEU A 174 17.89 -9.82 -2.70
CA LEU A 174 18.43 -9.80 -1.33
C LEU A 174 19.75 -9.04 -1.32
N VAL A 175 19.81 -7.97 -0.53
CA VAL A 175 21.01 -7.15 -0.38
C VAL A 175 21.43 -7.07 1.08
N ARG A 176 22.74 -7.05 1.31
CA ARG A 176 23.33 -6.73 2.61
C ARG A 176 23.50 -5.23 2.70
N VAL A 177 22.98 -4.62 3.77
CA VAL A 177 23.19 -3.21 4.08
C VAL A 177 24.63 -3.01 4.55
N LEU A 178 25.44 -2.24 3.82
CA LEU A 178 26.84 -1.99 4.15
C LEU A 178 27.00 -0.78 5.05
N ASN A 179 26.17 0.24 4.84
CA ASN A 179 26.22 1.48 5.58
C ASN A 179 24.81 2.07 5.77
N VAL A 180 24.67 2.90 6.80
CA VAL A 180 23.49 3.72 7.05
C VAL A 180 24.00 5.15 7.24
N PRO A 181 23.57 6.13 6.43
CA PRO A 181 24.07 7.51 6.50
C PRO A 181 23.91 8.12 7.89
N MET A 182 24.94 8.84 8.34
CA MET A 182 24.87 9.56 9.62
C MET A 182 23.86 10.72 9.56
N GLU A 183 23.66 11.34 8.39
CA GLU A 183 22.66 12.40 8.23
C GLU A 183 21.23 11.89 8.43
N LEU A 184 20.96 10.63 8.04
CA LEU A 184 19.66 9.99 8.29
C LEU A 184 19.46 9.80 9.80
N LEU A 185 20.46 9.23 10.49
CA LEU A 185 20.38 8.97 11.92
C LEU A 185 20.19 10.25 12.74
N ALA A 186 20.77 11.37 12.32
CA ALA A 186 20.67 12.66 13.00
C ALA A 186 19.25 13.26 13.01
N GLN A 187 18.36 12.78 12.14
CA GLN A 187 16.97 13.26 12.03
C GLN A 187 15.98 12.43 12.86
N LEU A 188 16.44 11.34 13.47
CA LEU A 188 15.61 10.37 14.16
C LEU A 188 15.69 10.55 15.68
N SER A 189 14.64 10.10 16.39
CA SER A 189 14.72 9.94 17.85
C SER A 189 15.82 8.94 18.23
N SER A 190 16.33 9.00 19.48
CA SER A 190 17.41 8.11 19.93
C SER A 190 17.10 6.62 19.73
N ASP A 191 15.87 6.23 20.03
CA ASP A 191 15.43 4.83 19.97
C ASP A 191 15.26 4.36 18.53
N GLU A 192 14.77 5.26 17.67
CA GLU A 192 14.63 5.00 16.24
C GLU A 192 15.98 4.95 15.54
N ALA A 193 16.89 5.87 15.85
CA ALA A 193 18.26 5.87 15.37
C ALA A 193 18.98 4.56 15.76
N ALA A 194 18.78 4.04 16.97
CA ALA A 194 19.34 2.77 17.39
C ALA A 194 18.81 1.58 16.55
N ARG A 195 17.50 1.55 16.27
CA ARG A 195 16.89 0.53 15.40
C ARG A 195 17.41 0.63 13.97
N VAL A 196 17.36 1.82 13.37
CA VAL A 196 17.82 2.06 11.99
C VAL A 196 19.32 1.74 11.86
N LYS A 197 20.14 2.09 12.85
CA LYS A 197 21.55 1.69 12.90
C LYS A 197 21.74 0.17 12.91
N SER A 198 20.82 -0.60 13.51
CA SER A 198 20.83 -2.07 13.48
C SER A 198 20.53 -2.67 12.10
N MET A 199 20.13 -1.88 11.12
CA MET A 199 19.97 -2.35 9.74
C MET A 199 21.31 -2.62 9.08
N LYS A 200 22.39 -1.93 9.48
CA LYS A 200 23.75 -2.19 8.99
C LYS A 200 24.14 -3.64 9.22
N GLY A 201 24.56 -4.32 8.17
CA GLY A 201 24.93 -5.74 8.13
C GLY A 201 23.77 -6.70 7.90
N ALA A 202 22.51 -6.26 8.05
CA ALA A 202 21.33 -7.08 7.80
C ALA A 202 21.21 -7.41 6.31
N VAL A 203 20.65 -8.58 6.01
CA VAL A 203 20.27 -8.98 4.65
C VAL A 203 18.77 -8.79 4.51
N LEU A 204 18.37 -7.88 3.64
CA LEU A 204 16.98 -7.47 3.45
C LEU A 204 16.60 -7.60 1.97
N SER A 205 15.32 -7.86 1.71
CA SER A 205 14.80 -7.81 0.35
C SER A 205 14.59 -6.36 -0.05
N VAL A 206 15.02 -6.01 -1.26
CA VAL A 206 14.65 -4.74 -1.88
C VAL A 206 13.15 -4.73 -2.12
N CYS A 207 12.46 -3.75 -1.55
CA CYS A 207 11.02 -3.55 -1.76
C CYS A 207 10.74 -2.64 -2.96
N GLU A 208 11.67 -1.74 -3.28
CA GLU A 208 11.51 -0.72 -4.31
C GLU A 208 12.88 -0.26 -4.84
N VAL A 209 12.94 0.15 -6.11
CA VAL A 209 14.04 0.96 -6.65
C VAL A 209 13.42 2.24 -7.19
N ASP A 210 13.90 3.39 -6.72
CA ASP A 210 13.37 4.69 -7.13
C ASP A 210 14.10 5.28 -8.35
N GLN A 211 13.56 6.36 -8.91
CA GLN A 211 14.13 7.04 -10.08
C GLN A 211 15.54 7.63 -9.85
N SER A 212 15.94 7.84 -8.60
CA SER A 212 17.29 8.31 -8.26
C SER A 212 18.34 7.18 -8.33
N GLY A 213 17.89 5.93 -8.53
CA GLY A 213 18.73 4.74 -8.51
C GLY A 213 18.96 4.19 -7.11
N SER A 214 18.21 4.66 -6.10
CA SER A 214 18.28 4.14 -4.74
C SER A 214 17.40 2.90 -4.58
N ALA A 215 17.90 1.88 -3.91
CA ALA A 215 17.13 0.68 -3.56
C ALA A 215 16.62 0.79 -2.12
N TRP A 216 15.31 0.69 -1.95
CA TRP A 216 14.65 0.74 -0.64
C TRP A 216 14.60 -0.64 -0.02
N VAL A 217 14.94 -0.71 1.27
CA VAL A 217 14.82 -1.91 2.09
C VAL A 217 14.09 -1.58 3.38
N GLU A 218 13.26 -2.51 3.84
CA GLU A 218 12.52 -2.39 5.10
C GLU A 218 12.96 -3.48 6.07
N LYS A 219 13.13 -3.10 7.35
CA LYS A 219 13.34 -4.05 8.44
C LYS A 219 12.23 -3.91 9.46
N TRP A 220 11.82 -5.04 10.01
CA TRP A 220 10.80 -5.16 11.04
C TRP A 220 11.45 -5.59 12.36
N TRP A 221 11.01 -5.01 13.48
CA TRP A 221 11.45 -5.32 14.83
C TRP A 221 10.27 -5.66 15.72
N ASN A 222 10.39 -6.76 16.45
CA ASN A 222 9.44 -7.11 17.51
C ASN A 222 9.88 -6.44 18.81
N VAL A 223 9.11 -5.46 19.28
CA VAL A 223 9.41 -4.66 20.48
C VAL A 223 8.49 -5.02 21.64
N GLY A 224 8.43 -6.31 22.00
CA GLY A 224 7.65 -6.79 23.14
C GLY A 224 6.14 -6.86 22.86
N GLU A 225 5.31 -6.51 23.84
CA GLU A 225 3.84 -6.41 23.68
C GLU A 225 3.48 -5.14 22.90
N GLY A 226 3.23 -5.29 21.60
CA GLY A 226 2.84 -4.22 20.69
C GLY A 226 2.88 -4.65 19.23
N ASP A 227 2.36 -3.80 18.33
CA ASP A 227 2.50 -4.02 16.89
C ASP A 227 4.00 -3.97 16.50
N PRO A 228 4.48 -4.85 15.60
CA PRO A 228 5.84 -4.79 15.08
C PRO A 228 6.14 -3.42 14.49
N LEU A 229 7.28 -2.83 14.88
CA LEU A 229 7.73 -1.58 14.28
C LEU A 229 8.54 -1.89 13.03
N SER A 230 8.38 -1.08 11.99
CA SER A 230 9.22 -1.14 10.80
C SER A 230 9.85 0.21 10.49
N HIS A 231 10.90 0.18 9.69
CA HIS A 231 11.54 1.37 9.14
C HIS A 231 12.18 1.01 7.80
N ALA A 232 12.00 1.89 6.82
CA ALA A 232 12.55 1.75 5.50
C ALA A 232 13.70 2.75 5.30
N ILE A 233 14.77 2.30 4.64
CA ILE A 233 15.90 3.17 4.25
C ILE A 233 16.16 3.02 2.76
N ALA A 234 16.53 4.13 2.13
CA ALA A 234 17.03 4.15 0.76
C ALA A 234 18.55 3.87 0.79
N LEU A 235 19.00 2.93 -0.04
CA LEU A 235 20.41 2.57 -0.20
C LEU A 235 20.89 3.01 -1.58
N THR A 236 22.00 3.75 -1.62
CA THR A 236 22.73 3.96 -2.87
C THR A 236 23.50 2.68 -3.27
N PRO A 237 23.97 2.58 -4.53
CA PRO A 237 24.81 1.46 -4.96
C PRO A 237 25.97 1.14 -4.02
N LEU A 238 26.63 2.16 -3.47
CA LEU A 238 27.79 1.98 -2.60
C LEU A 238 27.44 1.43 -1.20
N GLU A 239 26.18 1.45 -0.81
CA GLU A 239 25.70 1.10 0.53
C GLU A 239 25.08 -0.30 0.59
N MET A 240 25.11 -1.04 -0.51
CA MET A 240 24.55 -2.38 -0.57
C MET A 240 25.43 -3.36 -1.34
N GLU A 241 25.25 -4.64 -1.04
CA GLU A 241 25.89 -5.76 -1.73
C GLU A 241 24.89 -6.90 -1.93
N VAL A 242 24.77 -7.40 -3.16
CA VAL A 242 23.87 -8.53 -3.46
C VAL A 242 24.35 -9.79 -2.76
N VAL A 243 23.43 -10.43 -2.04
CA VAL A 243 23.64 -11.73 -1.41
C VAL A 243 23.11 -12.81 -2.35
N ALA A 244 23.99 -13.66 -2.88
CA ALA A 244 23.58 -14.80 -3.69
C ALA A 244 22.62 -15.69 -2.90
N LYS A 245 21.55 -16.17 -3.53
CA LYS A 245 20.75 -17.27 -2.97
C LYS A 245 21.70 -18.45 -2.75
N GLY A 246 22.00 -18.78 -1.50
CA GLY A 246 22.74 -19.99 -1.20
C GLY A 246 21.99 -21.17 -1.80
N ASN A 247 22.65 -21.96 -2.65
CA ASN A 247 22.16 -23.28 -3.02
C ASN A 247 21.88 -24.01 -1.70
N ARG A 248 20.60 -24.21 -1.35
CA ARG A 248 20.26 -25.26 -0.40
C ARG A 248 20.66 -26.55 -1.11
N GLY A 249 21.80 -27.08 -0.73
CA GLY A 249 22.30 -28.36 -1.21
C GLY A 249 21.25 -29.43 -0.99
N THR A 250 21.08 -30.21 -2.07
CA THR A 250 20.58 -31.59 -2.16
C THR A 250 20.32 -32.31 -0.85
#